data_AF-A0A1F5UMH0-F1
#
_entry.id   AF-A0A1F5UMH0-F1
#
_cell.length_a   1.000
_cell.length_b   1.000
_cell.length_c   1.000
_cell.angle_alpha   90.00
_cell.angle_beta   90.00
_cell.angle_gamma   90.00
#
_symmetry.space_group_name_H-M   'P 1'
#
loop_
_entity.id
_entity.type
_entity.pdbx_description
1 polymer ?
#
loop_
_entity_poly.entity_id
_entity_poly.type
_entity_poly.pdbx_seq_one_letter_code
_entity_poly.pdbx_strand_id
1 'polypeptide(L)'
;MNAPFKFNVGSKVGAGPSVIYHNTVVVESPVKAVPAFVSAWGNTPGLDLITRNNSFTSNPGWYTIYIESKAIEKRVLKLDLDYDNLFRKEPPLAKFEGYKKYLDLKDFQESTGYEKHGMSIPQKFNDPAKGDFGLDINSPLIDSGVILPGINTNYTGKAPDIGAVEF
;
A
#
# COMPACT_ATOMS: atom_id res chain seq x y z
N MET A 1 4.81 15.87 5.71
CA MET A 1 4.56 14.42 5.55
C MET A 1 4.96 14.05 4.13
N ASN A 2 5.83 13.06 3.96
CA ASN A 2 6.30 12.59 2.66
C ASN A 2 5.74 11.18 2.46
N ALA A 3 4.66 11.07 1.69
CA ALA A 3 4.11 9.79 1.26
C ALA A 3 4.35 9.64 -0.24
N PRO A 4 4.60 8.43 -0.76
CA PRO A 4 4.67 8.18 -2.20
C PRO A 4 3.36 8.61 -2.90
N PHE A 5 2.22 8.33 -2.25
CA PHE A 5 0.89 8.72 -2.71
C PHE A 5 0.22 9.56 -1.63
N LYS A 6 0.03 10.85 -1.94
CA LYS A 6 -0.53 11.82 -1.00
C LYS A 6 -1.83 12.38 -1.54
N PHE A 7 -2.93 12.07 -0.86
CA PHE A 7 -4.26 12.53 -1.21
C PHE A 7 -4.74 13.71 -0.35
N ASN A 8 -3.87 14.29 0.48
CA ASN A 8 -4.19 15.48 1.25
C ASN A 8 -4.25 16.73 0.35
N VAL A 9 -5.46 16.98 -0.14
CA VAL A 9 -5.93 18.24 -0.69
C VAL A 9 -6.70 18.96 0.41
N GLY A 10 -6.48 20.26 0.60
CA GLY A 10 -7.19 21.03 1.63
C GLY A 10 -8.72 20.88 1.50
N SER A 11 -9.48 21.36 2.50
CA SER A 11 -10.93 21.10 2.69
C SER A 11 -11.89 21.51 1.55
N LYS A 12 -11.40 21.97 0.41
CA LYS A 12 -12.19 22.54 -0.70
C LYS A 12 -12.19 21.71 -1.98
N VAL A 13 -11.26 20.77 -2.17
CA VAL A 13 -11.15 19.94 -3.39
C VAL A 13 -10.93 18.50 -2.96
N GLY A 14 -11.57 17.54 -3.64
CA GLY A 14 -11.33 16.11 -3.43
C GLY A 14 -10.36 15.53 -4.45
N ALA A 15 -9.74 14.40 -4.13
CA ALA A 15 -8.81 13.71 -5.04
C ALA A 15 -9.51 13.03 -6.22
N GLY A 16 -10.80 12.72 -6.06
CA GLY A 16 -11.58 11.93 -7.01
C GLY A 16 -11.21 10.43 -6.99
N PRO A 17 -11.74 9.67 -7.96
CA PRO A 17 -11.36 8.28 -8.20
C PRO A 17 -9.88 8.17 -8.55
N SER A 18 -9.18 7.27 -7.86
CA SER A 18 -7.76 7.00 -7.97
C SER A 18 -7.54 5.50 -7.97
N VAL A 19 -6.73 5.03 -8.91
CA VAL A 19 -6.29 3.63 -8.98
C VAL A 19 -4.77 3.61 -8.84
N ILE A 20 -4.26 2.74 -7.97
CA ILE A 20 -2.82 2.55 -7.77
C ILE A 20 -2.54 1.07 -7.98
N TYR A 21 -1.91 0.73 -9.11
CA TYR A 21 -1.60 -0.66 -9.46
C TYR A 21 -0.12 -0.83 -9.79
N HIS A 22 0.46 -1.97 -9.42
CA HIS A 22 1.83 -2.35 -9.81
C HIS A 22 2.89 -1.29 -9.51
N ASN A 23 2.91 -0.77 -8.28
CA ASN A 23 3.97 0.12 -7.82
C ASN A 23 4.89 -0.60 -6.84
N THR A 24 6.19 -0.41 -6.98
CA THR A 24 7.18 -0.78 -5.95
C THR A 24 7.64 0.50 -5.26
N VAL A 25 7.42 0.59 -3.96
CA VAL A 25 7.91 1.70 -3.14
C VAL A 25 8.81 1.14 -2.05
N VAL A 26 10.08 1.48 -2.15
CA VAL A 26 11.08 1.15 -1.14
C VAL A 26 11.43 2.41 -0.38
N VAL A 27 11.12 2.41 0.91
CA VAL A 27 11.53 3.49 1.80
C VAL A 27 12.69 3.01 2.64
N GLU A 28 13.85 3.61 2.40
CA GLU A 28 15.05 3.46 3.22
C GLU A 28 15.41 4.82 3.79
N SER A 29 15.07 5.05 5.07
CA SER A 29 15.51 6.27 5.75
C SER A 29 15.92 5.94 7.17
N PRO A 30 17.11 6.39 7.62
CA PRO A 30 17.55 6.23 9.01
C PRO A 30 16.78 7.14 9.97
N VAL A 31 16.04 8.12 9.45
CA VAL A 31 15.19 9.02 10.23
C VAL A 31 13.76 8.49 10.22
N LYS A 32 12.99 8.76 11.29
CA LYS A 32 11.53 8.56 11.33
C LYS A 32 10.85 9.45 10.27
N ALA A 33 10.97 9.08 9.01
CA ALA A 33 10.22 9.66 7.93
C ALA A 33 8.78 9.16 8.00
N VAL A 34 7.88 9.89 7.34
CA VAL A 34 6.44 9.61 7.39
C VAL A 34 5.89 9.07 6.06
N PRO A 35 6.37 7.93 5.53
CA PRO A 35 5.74 7.34 4.37
C PRO A 35 4.74 6.29 4.84
N ALA A 36 3.47 6.65 4.74
CA ALA A 36 2.43 5.65 4.56
C ALA A 36 2.25 5.43 3.06
N PHE A 37 2.02 4.18 2.65
CA PHE A 37 1.61 3.80 1.30
C PHE A 37 0.43 4.66 0.86
N VAL A 38 -0.58 4.78 1.72
CA VAL A 38 -1.72 5.68 1.55
C VAL A 38 -1.84 6.57 2.78
N SER A 39 -1.89 7.88 2.55
CA SER A 39 -2.12 8.88 3.60
C SER A 39 -3.28 9.82 3.29
N ALA A 40 -4.29 9.83 4.17
CA ALA A 40 -5.38 10.80 4.17
C ALA A 40 -5.67 11.29 5.60
N TRP A 41 -5.68 12.62 5.79
CA TRP A 41 -5.92 13.26 7.10
C TRP A 41 -6.89 14.44 6.97
N GLY A 42 -7.54 14.84 8.07
CA GLY A 42 -8.43 16.01 8.07
C GLY A 42 -9.79 15.80 7.38
N ASN A 43 -10.32 16.85 6.76
CA ASN A 43 -11.63 16.86 6.08
C ASN A 43 -11.52 16.57 4.56
N THR A 44 -10.50 15.83 4.10
CA THR A 44 -10.28 15.57 2.66
C THR A 44 -11.55 15.04 2.01
N PRO A 45 -12.18 15.80 1.09
CA PRO A 45 -13.34 15.32 0.39
C PRO A 45 -12.95 14.46 -0.85
N GLY A 46 -13.94 13.97 -1.60
CA GLY A 46 -13.99 12.68 -2.32
C GLY A 46 -12.67 11.99 -2.65
N LEU A 47 -12.26 10.98 -1.90
CA LEU A 47 -11.23 10.03 -2.33
C LEU A 47 -11.89 8.66 -2.51
N ASP A 48 -11.88 8.18 -3.75
CA ASP A 48 -12.29 6.84 -4.12
C ASP A 48 -11.03 6.11 -4.57
N LEU A 49 -10.53 5.18 -3.78
CA LEU A 49 -9.21 4.58 -3.94
C LEU A 49 -9.31 3.08 -4.11
N ILE A 50 -8.79 2.59 -5.22
CA ILE A 50 -8.58 1.16 -5.47
C ILE A 50 -7.07 0.91 -5.55
N THR A 51 -6.59 -0.06 -4.78
CA THR A 51 -5.19 -0.47 -4.79
C THR A 51 -5.09 -1.97 -5.05
N ARG A 52 -4.17 -2.38 -5.93
CA ARG A 52 -3.91 -3.79 -6.28
C ARG A 52 -2.45 -3.99 -6.67
N ASN A 53 -1.87 -5.11 -6.29
CA ASN A 53 -0.56 -5.56 -6.75
C ASN A 53 0.59 -4.56 -6.49
N ASN A 54 0.49 -3.74 -5.45
CA ASN A 54 1.58 -2.85 -5.05
C ASN A 54 2.46 -3.50 -4.00
N SER A 55 3.76 -3.19 -4.03
CA SER A 55 4.73 -3.61 -3.05
C SER A 55 5.28 -2.40 -2.31
N PHE A 56 5.04 -2.32 -1.01
CA PHE A 56 5.43 -1.18 -0.19
C PHE A 56 6.27 -1.63 1.01
N THR A 57 7.39 -0.95 1.24
CA THR A 57 8.19 -1.09 2.46
C THR A 57 8.13 0.18 3.30
N SER A 58 7.85 0.04 4.60
CA SER A 58 7.89 1.17 5.53
C SER A 58 9.08 1.10 6.51
N ASN A 59 9.58 2.27 6.90
CA ASN A 59 10.59 2.40 7.96
C ASN A 59 10.02 2.16 9.36
N PRO A 60 10.89 1.87 10.35
CA PRO A 60 10.53 1.91 11.77
C PRO A 60 9.98 3.29 12.18
N GLY A 61 8.87 3.28 12.93
CA GLY A 61 8.29 4.49 13.52
C GLY A 61 7.09 5.09 12.78
N TRP A 62 6.63 4.50 11.67
CA TRP A 62 5.40 4.90 10.97
C TRP A 62 4.62 3.71 10.37
N TYR A 63 3.39 3.98 9.91
CA TYR A 63 2.43 2.97 9.42
C TYR A 63 2.53 2.79 7.90
N THR A 64 2.26 1.59 7.39
CA THR A 64 2.07 1.34 5.95
C THR A 64 0.76 1.96 5.48
N ILE A 65 -0.33 1.88 6.25
CA ILE A 65 -1.59 2.58 5.97
C ILE A 65 -1.84 3.65 7.04
N TYR A 66 -2.16 4.87 6.60
CA TYR A 66 -2.54 5.96 7.49
C TYR A 66 -3.78 6.72 7.01
N ILE A 67 -4.93 6.41 7.59
CA ILE A 67 -6.20 7.07 7.23
C ILE A 67 -6.94 7.48 8.51
N GLU A 68 -7.27 8.76 8.64
CA GLU A 68 -7.94 9.32 9.82
C GLU A 68 -9.48 9.39 9.67
N SER A 69 -10.24 9.01 10.70
CA SER A 69 -11.72 8.81 10.65
C SER A 69 -12.53 10.07 10.35
N LYS A 70 -11.98 11.27 10.56
CA LYS A 70 -12.73 12.51 10.23
C LYS A 70 -13.05 12.62 8.72
N ALA A 71 -12.28 11.95 7.87
CA ALA A 71 -12.57 11.81 6.44
C ALA A 71 -13.61 10.70 6.14
N ILE A 72 -13.60 9.61 6.92
CA ILE A 72 -14.46 8.44 6.75
C ILE A 72 -15.90 8.71 7.24
N GLU A 73 -16.05 9.28 8.45
CA GLU A 73 -17.35 9.58 9.07
C GLU A 73 -18.22 10.53 8.23
N LYS A 74 -17.60 11.37 7.40
CA LYS A 74 -18.31 12.28 6.49
C LYS A 74 -18.71 11.63 5.15
N ARG A 75 -18.58 10.29 5.02
CA ARG A 75 -18.90 9.49 3.81
C ARG A 75 -18.11 9.91 2.57
N VAL A 76 -16.88 10.37 2.76
CA VAL A 76 -16.11 10.93 1.65
C VAL A 76 -15.00 10.03 1.13
N LEU A 77 -14.78 8.89 1.80
CA LEU A 77 -13.83 7.86 1.38
C LEU A 77 -14.57 6.61 0.90
N LYS A 78 -14.27 6.17 -0.32
CA LYS A 78 -14.57 4.82 -0.79
C LYS A 78 -13.24 4.13 -0.99
N LEU A 79 -13.00 3.07 -0.24
CA LEU A 79 -11.72 2.35 -0.29
C LEU A 79 -11.99 0.93 -0.71
N ASP A 80 -11.17 0.45 -1.64
CA ASP A 80 -11.08 -0.94 -2.06
C ASP A 80 -9.59 -1.32 -2.10
N LEU A 81 -9.09 -1.78 -0.97
CA LEU A 81 -7.68 -2.13 -0.76
C LEU A 81 -7.56 -3.65 -0.74
N ASP A 82 -6.80 -4.23 -1.66
CA ASP A 82 -6.59 -5.69 -1.72
C ASP A 82 -5.35 -6.05 -2.53
N TYR A 83 -4.83 -7.28 -2.38
CA TYR A 83 -3.68 -7.79 -3.15
C TYR A 83 -2.42 -6.93 -3.08
N ASP A 84 -2.22 -6.13 -2.03
CA ASP A 84 -1.00 -5.36 -1.85
C ASP A 84 -0.05 -6.06 -0.86
N ASN A 85 1.26 -5.95 -1.09
CA ASN A 85 2.27 -6.31 -0.10
C ASN A 85 2.66 -5.09 0.73
N LEU A 86 2.15 -5.03 1.97
CA LEU A 86 2.35 -3.94 2.92
C LEU A 86 3.41 -4.32 3.94
N PHE A 87 4.67 -4.43 3.50
CA PHE A 87 5.73 -4.95 4.36
C PHE A 87 6.26 -3.93 5.37
N ARG A 88 6.22 -4.35 6.64
CA ARG A 88 6.89 -3.66 7.75
C ARG A 88 7.50 -4.66 8.71
N LYS A 89 8.70 -4.36 9.22
CA LYS A 89 9.42 -5.22 10.18
C LYS A 89 8.88 -5.15 11.61
N GLU A 90 8.21 -4.07 11.99
CA GLU A 90 7.80 -3.80 13.37
C GLU A 90 6.35 -3.29 13.41
N PRO A 91 5.56 -3.60 14.46
CA PRO A 91 4.23 -3.03 14.62
C PRO A 91 4.26 -1.51 14.93
N PRO A 92 3.13 -0.80 14.80
CA PRO A 92 1.86 -1.26 14.23
C PRO A 92 1.82 -1.13 12.70
N LEU A 93 1.31 -2.12 11.97
CA LEU A 93 1.17 -2.05 10.52
C LEU A 93 0.40 -0.79 10.08
N ALA A 94 -0.81 -0.61 10.58
CA ALA A 94 -1.73 0.43 10.09
C ALA A 94 -2.24 1.34 11.21
N LYS A 95 -2.56 2.58 10.86
CA LYS A 95 -3.42 3.47 11.65
C LYS A 95 -4.60 3.87 10.78
N PHE A 96 -5.77 3.36 11.12
CA PHE A 96 -6.96 3.45 10.29
C PHE A 96 -8.16 3.78 11.17
N GLU A 97 -9.20 4.42 10.61
CA GLU A 97 -10.40 4.92 11.29
C GLU A 97 -10.16 5.46 12.71
N GLY A 98 -9.79 6.73 12.80
CA GLY A 98 -9.98 7.47 14.05
C GLY A 98 -8.88 7.16 15.05
N TYR A 99 -7.70 6.88 14.50
CA TYR A 99 -6.48 6.58 15.22
C TYR A 99 -6.40 5.17 15.82
N LYS A 100 -7.33 4.28 15.47
CA LYS A 100 -7.16 2.85 15.79
C LYS A 100 -5.91 2.33 15.10
N LYS A 101 -5.09 1.62 15.85
CA LYS A 101 -3.85 1.01 15.37
C LYS A 101 -4.08 -0.48 15.21
N TYR A 102 -3.55 -1.02 14.13
CA TYR A 102 -3.57 -2.44 13.81
C TYR A 102 -2.15 -2.96 13.87
N LEU A 103 -1.92 -4.01 14.65
CA LEU A 103 -0.58 -4.48 14.97
C LEU A 103 0.11 -5.07 13.74
N ASP A 104 -0.58 -5.94 13.03
CA ASP A 104 -0.12 -6.64 11.85
C ASP A 104 -1.22 -6.70 10.78
N LEU A 105 -0.94 -7.38 9.67
CA LEU A 105 -1.87 -7.49 8.55
C LEU A 105 -3.10 -8.31 8.92
N LYS A 106 -2.93 -9.36 9.71
CA LYS A 106 -4.04 -10.22 10.12
C LYS A 106 -5.05 -9.45 10.97
N ASP A 107 -4.57 -8.68 11.95
CA ASP A 107 -5.41 -7.79 12.75
C ASP A 107 -6.15 -6.76 11.88
N PHE A 108 -5.46 -6.18 10.89
CA PHE A 108 -6.08 -5.25 9.95
C PHE A 108 -7.18 -5.92 9.09
N GLN A 109 -6.89 -7.09 8.53
CA GLN A 109 -7.81 -7.90 7.72
C GLN A 109 -9.06 -8.31 8.51
N GLU A 110 -8.88 -8.90 9.70
CA GLU A 110 -9.98 -9.39 10.53
C GLU A 110 -10.86 -8.25 11.04
N SER A 111 -10.27 -7.10 11.35
CA SER A 111 -11.01 -5.96 11.90
C SER A 111 -11.73 -5.11 10.84
N THR A 112 -11.17 -4.99 9.62
CA THR A 112 -11.68 -4.05 8.60
C THR A 112 -12.27 -4.73 7.38
N GLY A 113 -11.87 -5.98 7.10
CA GLY A 113 -12.21 -6.68 5.87
C GLY A 113 -11.44 -6.21 4.64
N TYR A 114 -10.49 -5.28 4.77
CA TYR A 114 -9.57 -4.88 3.70
C TYR A 114 -8.35 -5.81 3.61
N GLU A 115 -7.66 -5.77 2.47
CA GLU A 115 -6.44 -6.54 2.22
C GLU A 115 -6.63 -8.03 2.43
N LYS A 116 -7.80 -8.60 2.14
CA LYS A 116 -8.10 -10.03 2.38
C LYS A 116 -7.09 -10.97 1.71
N HIS A 117 -6.56 -10.57 0.58
CA HIS A 117 -5.53 -11.27 -0.19
C HIS A 117 -4.18 -10.55 -0.14
N GLY A 118 -4.07 -9.46 0.62
CA GLY A 118 -2.83 -8.73 0.83
C GLY A 118 -1.80 -9.57 1.58
N MET A 119 -0.56 -9.11 1.52
CA MET A 119 0.61 -9.74 2.14
C MET A 119 1.37 -8.71 2.98
N SER A 120 2.20 -9.18 3.93
CA SER A 120 3.12 -8.35 4.68
C SER A 120 4.43 -9.12 4.88
N ILE A 121 5.15 -9.29 3.79
CA ILE A 121 6.37 -10.12 3.73
C ILE A 121 7.52 -9.39 3.01
N PRO A 122 8.80 -9.72 3.33
CA PRO A 122 9.94 -9.11 2.67
C PRO A 122 9.90 -9.32 1.16
N GLN A 123 10.13 -8.25 0.39
CA GLN A 123 10.09 -8.31 -1.08
C GLN A 123 11.12 -9.23 -1.70
N LYS A 124 12.33 -9.29 -1.14
CA LYS A 124 13.52 -9.92 -1.72
C LYS A 124 13.82 -9.41 -3.14
N PHE A 125 14.59 -8.34 -3.22
CA PHE A 125 15.07 -7.79 -4.49
C PHE A 125 16.43 -8.39 -4.89
N ASN A 126 16.75 -8.35 -6.19
CA ASN A 126 18.04 -8.81 -6.73
C ASN A 126 19.23 -8.03 -6.16
N ASP A 127 19.27 -6.70 -6.35
CA ASP A 127 20.36 -5.85 -5.87
C ASP A 127 19.89 -4.40 -5.61
N PRO A 128 19.12 -4.16 -4.53
CA PRO A 128 18.57 -2.84 -4.25
C PRO A 128 19.64 -1.78 -3.99
N ALA A 129 20.84 -2.20 -3.53
CA ALA A 129 21.98 -1.29 -3.31
C ALA A 129 22.52 -0.71 -4.62
N LYS A 130 22.29 -1.38 -5.76
CA LYS A 130 22.60 -0.88 -7.11
C LYS A 130 21.38 -0.29 -7.83
N GLY A 131 20.23 -0.19 -7.15
CA GLY A 131 18.98 0.27 -7.73
C GLY A 131 18.22 -0.78 -8.54
N ASP A 132 18.62 -2.06 -8.46
CA ASP A 132 17.86 -3.16 -9.05
C ASP A 132 16.81 -3.64 -8.06
N PHE A 133 15.59 -3.12 -8.25
CA PHE A 133 14.40 -3.49 -7.50
C PHE A 133 13.56 -4.57 -8.19
N GLY A 134 14.13 -5.28 -9.17
CA GLY A 134 13.54 -6.52 -9.66
C GLY A 134 13.48 -7.57 -8.56
N LEU A 135 12.47 -8.42 -8.59
CA LEU A 135 12.33 -9.50 -7.63
C LEU A 135 13.44 -10.53 -7.81
N ASP A 136 13.93 -11.08 -6.70
CA ASP A 136 14.75 -12.29 -6.71
C ASP A 136 13.89 -13.51 -7.09
N ILE A 137 14.49 -14.53 -7.72
CA ILE A 137 13.82 -15.77 -8.12
C ILE A 137 13.09 -16.48 -6.95
N ASN A 138 13.52 -16.25 -5.70
CA ASN A 138 12.89 -16.81 -4.52
C ASN A 138 11.95 -15.83 -3.81
N SER A 139 11.57 -14.74 -4.48
CA SER A 139 10.61 -13.78 -3.97
C SER A 139 9.23 -14.44 -3.89
N PRO A 140 8.56 -14.34 -2.72
CA PRO A 140 7.18 -14.79 -2.59
C PRO A 140 6.17 -13.85 -3.26
N LEU A 141 6.64 -12.76 -3.89
CA LEU A 141 5.79 -11.80 -4.60
C LEU A 141 5.61 -12.14 -6.08
N ILE A 142 6.39 -13.11 -6.57
CA ILE A 142 6.22 -13.67 -7.91
C ILE A 142 4.89 -14.44 -7.98
N ASP A 143 4.16 -14.33 -9.09
CA ASP A 143 2.91 -15.04 -9.35
C ASP A 143 1.83 -14.85 -8.27
N SER A 144 1.84 -13.70 -7.57
CA SER A 144 1.02 -13.49 -6.37
C SER A 144 0.00 -12.35 -6.48
N GLY A 145 0.03 -11.58 -7.57
CA GLY A 145 -0.93 -10.53 -7.85
C GLY A 145 -2.26 -11.06 -8.38
N VAL A 146 -3.23 -10.15 -8.53
CA VAL A 146 -4.49 -10.40 -9.23
C VAL A 146 -4.41 -9.91 -10.67
N ILE A 147 -5.01 -10.65 -11.61
CA ILE A 147 -5.11 -10.20 -13.00
C ILE A 147 -6.05 -8.99 -13.08
N LEU A 148 -5.54 -7.85 -13.53
CA LEU A 148 -6.28 -6.63 -13.78
C LEU A 148 -6.53 -6.50 -15.29
N PRO A 149 -7.79 -6.61 -15.76
CA PRO A 149 -8.11 -6.53 -17.19
C PRO A 149 -7.60 -5.24 -17.83
N GLY A 150 -6.92 -5.37 -18.96
CA GLY A 150 -6.35 -4.24 -19.70
C GLY A 150 -5.06 -3.66 -19.11
N ILE A 151 -4.59 -4.14 -17.96
CA ILE A 151 -3.31 -3.76 -17.36
C ILE A 151 -2.30 -4.90 -17.52
N ASN A 152 -2.63 -6.09 -17.02
CA ASN A 152 -1.76 -7.26 -17.08
C ASN A 152 -1.89 -7.96 -18.43
N THR A 153 -1.11 -7.51 -19.41
CA THR A 153 -1.14 -8.05 -20.78
C THR A 153 0.01 -9.00 -21.09
N ASN A 154 1.13 -8.91 -20.35
CA ASN A 154 2.37 -9.63 -20.66
C ASN A 154 3.07 -10.21 -19.40
N TYR A 155 2.32 -10.57 -18.36
CA TYR A 155 2.92 -11.28 -17.22
C TYR A 155 3.27 -12.71 -17.62
N THR A 156 4.27 -13.31 -16.96
CA THR A 156 4.63 -14.71 -17.15
C THR A 156 4.16 -15.55 -15.96
N GLY A 157 4.16 -16.88 -16.08
CA GLY A 157 3.73 -17.74 -14.98
C GLY A 157 2.21 -17.84 -14.81
N LYS A 158 1.75 -17.91 -13.55
CA LYS A 158 0.36 -18.18 -13.16
C LYS A 158 -0.44 -16.90 -12.92
N ALA A 159 0.20 -15.82 -12.48
CA ALA A 159 -0.44 -14.54 -12.17
C ALA A 159 0.59 -13.40 -12.29
N PRO A 160 0.19 -12.13 -12.39
CA PRO A 160 1.16 -11.05 -12.41
C PRO A 160 1.87 -10.92 -11.07
N ASP A 161 3.06 -10.34 -11.08
CA ASP A 161 3.86 -10.15 -9.87
C ASP A 161 3.36 -8.94 -9.05
N ILE A 162 3.50 -9.01 -7.73
CA ILE A 162 3.23 -7.85 -6.87
C ILE A 162 4.42 -6.89 -6.94
N GLY A 163 4.17 -5.67 -7.40
CA GLY A 163 5.18 -4.63 -7.61
C GLY A 163 5.22 -4.14 -9.06
N ALA A 164 6.22 -3.32 -9.36
CA ALA A 164 6.35 -2.61 -10.63
C ALA A 164 7.05 -3.39 -11.77
N VAL A 165 7.75 -4.47 -11.44
CA VAL A 165 8.59 -5.21 -12.39
C VAL A 165 8.24 -6.69 -12.29
N GLU A 166 7.86 -7.27 -13.42
CA GLU A 166 7.67 -8.72 -13.60
C GLU A 166 9.04 -9.43 -13.61
N PHE A 167 9.08 -10.63 -13.05
CA PHE A 167 10.24 -11.51 -12.99
C PHE A 167 10.53 -12.23 -14.32
#